data_AF-A0A0F7TKB1-F1
#
_entry.id   AF-A0A0F7TKB1-F1
#
_cell.length_a   1.000
_cell.length_b   1.000
_cell.length_c   1.000
_cell.angle_alpha   90.00
_cell.angle_beta   90.00
_cell.angle_gamma   90.00
#
_symmetry.space_group_name_H-M   'P 1'
#
loop_
_entity.id
_entity.type
_entity.pdbx_description
1 polymer ?
#
loop_
_entity_poly.entity_id
_entity_poly.type
_entity_poly.pdbx_seq_one_letter_code
_entity_poly.pdbx_strand_id
1 'polypeptide(L)'
;MNPLLGHGGNSAIESAGLLADLLKGTLDKNSYPDNDIVQQIFLKFQEERRPRTTHLMGTTKKVQQMEILESPILEFLQLKFFGQLGGEYLGPQLAVSSTSAHTLKYLPKTYRRGVVPLDEEIKANPHDRRAIATALWMGVMLLIALCGRLLSRYLVLVPSPHSTVPEALANYLFVTAVSINGLWIVESYRSSLLFSPLFSAIPFIIASTAFGGQMILPIYFALHIYFTRKRSFYHPFPRAINPWAAKALPVALLITYMPSIFQILVPSRWNGREYLPNSAWGHSMVHIALPITLHIGKLFYQTGATKLTVGQLLYSTRDMKYLSRFFGMILVLSSTAHLMLISRLISYADYAAFKALKVPCLELVQLVSLTASIVAWCCFTIWDMRRVNLTTHSPLVVLFGSFIACILLGPGAVLAALWQWRDRELEHGRKPEID
;
A
#
# COMPACT_ATOMS: atom_id res chain seq x y z
N MET A 1 -31.90 14.72 4.42
CA MET A 1 -30.88 13.67 4.67
C MET A 1 -31.55 12.58 5.50
N ASN A 2 -31.41 11.30 5.14
CA ASN A 2 -32.00 10.20 5.90
C ASN A 2 -31.26 10.02 7.26
N PRO A 3 -31.94 9.69 8.37
CA PRO A 3 -31.30 9.49 9.69
C PRO A 3 -30.28 8.34 9.80
N LEU A 4 -30.11 7.45 8.82
CA LEU A 4 -29.28 6.22 8.95
C LEU A 4 -27.88 6.43 9.53
N LEU A 5 -27.15 7.46 9.09
CA LEU A 5 -25.78 7.72 9.56
C LEU A 5 -25.72 8.69 10.76
N GLY A 6 -26.86 9.15 11.28
CA GLY A 6 -26.90 10.08 12.42
C GLY A 6 -26.28 11.46 12.17
N HIS A 7 -25.89 11.79 10.93
CA HIS A 7 -25.18 13.02 10.61
C HIS A 7 -26.07 14.26 10.45
N GLY A 8 -27.41 14.13 10.51
CA GLY A 8 -28.33 15.27 10.33
C GLY A 8 -28.11 16.37 11.37
N GLY A 9 -28.18 16.02 12.66
CA GLY A 9 -27.94 16.96 13.77
C GLY A 9 -26.50 17.47 13.78
N ASN A 10 -25.52 16.57 13.59
CA ASN A 10 -24.10 16.95 13.51
C ASN A 10 -23.83 17.96 12.38
N SER A 11 -24.44 17.75 11.21
CA SER A 11 -24.33 18.67 10.07
C SER A 11 -24.97 20.03 10.35
N ALA A 12 -26.04 20.08 11.14
CA ALA A 12 -26.65 21.34 11.57
C ALA A 12 -25.74 22.11 12.54
N ILE A 13 -25.12 21.41 13.49
CA ILE A 13 -24.13 21.99 14.42
C ILE A 13 -22.91 22.51 13.66
N GLU A 14 -22.36 21.73 12.71
CA GLU A 14 -21.27 22.18 11.84
C GLU A 14 -21.63 23.46 11.07
N SER A 15 -22.84 23.53 10.51
CA SER A 15 -23.34 24.71 9.80
C SER A 15 -23.47 25.92 10.73
N ALA A 16 -24.07 25.75 11.91
CA ALA A 16 -24.18 26.83 12.88
C ALA A 16 -22.80 27.34 13.32
N GLY A 17 -21.85 26.44 13.55
CA GLY A 17 -20.49 26.79 13.94
C GLY A 17 -19.73 27.54 12.85
N LEU A 18 -19.81 27.10 11.59
CA LEU A 18 -19.21 27.83 10.48
C LEU A 18 -19.81 29.22 10.31
N LEU A 19 -21.14 29.34 10.37
CA LEU A 19 -21.80 30.64 10.26
C LEU A 19 -21.38 31.59 11.39
N ALA A 20 -21.28 31.09 12.62
CA ALA A 20 -20.81 31.85 13.77
C ALA A 20 -19.36 32.34 13.56
N ASP A 21 -18.46 31.50 13.07
CA ASP A 21 -17.08 31.89 12.79
C ASP A 21 -16.99 32.94 11.67
N LEU A 22 -17.79 32.80 10.61
CA LEU A 22 -17.85 33.79 9.53
C LEU A 22 -18.37 35.14 10.03
N LEU A 23 -19.44 35.13 10.84
CA LEU A 23 -19.99 36.34 11.45
C LEU A 23 -19.00 37.01 12.40
N LYS A 24 -18.39 36.24 13.30
CA LYS A 24 -17.43 36.75 14.28
C LYS A 24 -16.21 37.38 13.58
N GLY A 25 -15.65 36.68 12.58
CA GLY A 25 -14.51 37.20 11.81
C GLY A 25 -14.81 38.47 11.02
N THR A 26 -16.06 38.67 10.62
CA THR A 26 -16.51 39.92 10.00
C THR A 26 -16.71 41.02 11.03
N LEU A 27 -17.40 40.74 12.14
CA LEU A 27 -17.68 41.71 13.19
C LEU A 27 -16.41 42.23 13.87
N ASP A 28 -15.37 41.41 13.97
CA ASP A 28 -14.05 41.82 14.47
C ASP A 28 -13.33 42.82 13.55
N LYS A 29 -13.67 42.84 12.25
CA LYS A 29 -13.10 43.76 11.26
C LYS A 29 -13.99 44.97 11.00
N ASN A 30 -15.30 44.78 11.06
CA ASN A 30 -16.31 45.81 10.84
C ASN A 30 -17.49 45.55 11.78
N SER A 31 -17.64 46.39 12.80
CA SER A 31 -18.71 46.28 13.79
C SER A 31 -20.11 46.53 13.22
N TYR A 32 -20.21 47.15 12.05
CA TYR A 32 -21.48 47.48 11.37
C TYR A 32 -21.41 47.02 9.90
N PRO A 33 -21.52 45.70 9.64
CA PRO A 33 -21.50 45.18 8.28
C PRO A 33 -22.74 45.66 7.52
N ASP A 34 -22.53 46.13 6.29
CA ASP A 34 -23.61 46.46 5.37
C ASP A 34 -24.23 45.20 4.74
N ASN A 35 -25.27 45.39 3.94
CA ASN A 35 -25.97 44.28 3.28
C ASN A 35 -25.06 43.49 2.32
N ASP A 36 -24.10 44.15 1.68
CA ASP A 36 -23.18 43.52 0.73
C ASP A 36 -22.23 42.56 1.45
N ILE A 37 -21.70 42.98 2.61
CA ILE A 37 -20.87 42.13 3.48
C ILE A 37 -21.67 40.95 4.01
N VAL A 38 -22.92 41.16 4.43
CA VAL A 38 -23.81 40.07 4.87
C VAL A 38 -24.05 39.08 3.73
N GLN A 39 -24.30 39.56 2.52
CA GLN A 39 -24.46 38.70 1.35
C GLN A 39 -23.19 37.89 1.07
N GLN A 40 -22.01 38.48 1.19
CA GLN A 40 -20.74 37.78 1.04
C GLN A 40 -20.54 36.68 2.10
N ILE A 41 -20.96 36.91 3.35
CA ILE A 41 -20.93 35.89 4.41
C ILE A 41 -21.77 34.67 4.01
N PHE A 42 -23.00 34.88 3.54
CA PHE A 42 -23.87 33.78 3.11
C PHE A 42 -23.36 33.07 1.85
N LEU A 43 -22.77 33.80 0.91
CA LEU A 43 -22.13 33.20 -0.27
C LEU A 43 -20.99 32.27 0.15
N LYS A 44 -20.10 32.74 1.03
CA LYS A 44 -18.99 31.94 1.55
C LYS A 44 -19.47 30.74 2.37
N PHE A 45 -20.48 30.92 3.20
CA PHE A 45 -21.13 29.83 3.93
C PHE A 45 -21.65 28.74 2.98
N GLN A 46 -22.32 29.14 1.89
CA GLN A 46 -22.81 28.18 0.89
C GLN A 46 -21.67 27.49 0.14
N GLU A 47 -20.62 28.22 -0.21
CA GLU A 47 -19.44 27.69 -0.90
C GLU A 47 -18.75 26.59 -0.07
N GLU A 48 -18.57 26.82 1.24
CA GLU A 48 -17.93 25.86 2.13
C GLU A 48 -18.86 24.69 2.53
N ARG A 49 -20.16 24.92 2.77
CA ARG A 49 -21.09 23.86 3.20
C ARG A 49 -21.60 22.98 2.06
N ARG A 50 -21.79 23.51 0.85
CA ARG A 50 -22.41 22.76 -0.25
C ARG A 50 -21.65 21.47 -0.60
N PRO A 51 -20.31 21.45 -0.76
CA PRO A 51 -19.58 20.21 -1.02
C PRO A 51 -19.73 19.20 0.13
N ARG A 52 -19.67 19.67 1.37
CA ARG A 52 -19.75 18.86 2.58
C ARG A 52 -21.11 18.20 2.76
N THR A 53 -22.21 18.95 2.65
CA THR A 53 -23.56 18.41 2.77
C THR A 53 -23.92 17.49 1.59
N THR A 54 -23.47 17.82 0.38
CA THR A 54 -23.65 16.95 -0.80
C THR A 54 -22.94 15.60 -0.61
N HIS A 55 -21.71 15.62 -0.09
CA HIS A 55 -20.95 14.41 0.20
C HIS A 55 -21.62 13.55 1.28
N LEU A 56 -22.07 14.16 2.39
CA LEU A 56 -22.78 13.47 3.45
C LEU A 56 -24.10 12.85 2.97
N MET A 57 -24.88 13.60 2.17
CA MET A 57 -26.12 13.11 1.57
C MET A 57 -25.86 11.94 0.61
N GLY A 58 -24.86 12.05 -0.26
CA GLY A 58 -24.48 10.98 -1.19
C GLY A 58 -24.02 9.72 -0.46
N THR A 59 -23.28 9.86 0.63
CA THR A 59 -22.84 8.72 1.47
C THR A 59 -24.02 8.06 2.15
N THR A 60 -24.94 8.84 2.71
CA THR A 60 -26.17 8.33 3.34
C THR A 60 -27.03 7.58 2.34
N LYS A 61 -27.16 8.10 1.11
CA LYS A 61 -27.90 7.43 0.04
C LYS A 61 -27.29 6.05 -0.28
N LYS A 62 -25.97 5.94 -0.39
CA LYS A 62 -25.30 4.65 -0.65
C LYS A 62 -25.50 3.64 0.47
N VAL A 63 -25.45 4.09 1.72
CA VAL A 63 -25.71 3.22 2.88
C VAL A 63 -27.18 2.78 2.90
N GLN A 64 -28.11 3.69 2.60
CA GLN A 64 -29.53 3.33 2.44
C GLN A 64 -29.72 2.27 1.36
N GLN A 65 -29.11 2.45 0.18
CA GLN A 65 -29.19 1.49 -0.92
C GLN A 65 -28.63 0.12 -0.54
N MET A 66 -27.56 0.11 0.25
CA MET A 66 -27.01 -1.11 0.83
C MET A 66 -28.05 -1.75 1.75
N GLU A 67 -28.52 -1.04 2.78
CA GLU A 67 -29.42 -1.56 3.82
C GLU A 67 -30.78 -2.05 3.32
N ILE A 68 -31.33 -1.44 2.26
CA ILE A 68 -32.57 -1.91 1.63
C ILE A 68 -32.32 -3.05 0.64
N LEU A 69 -31.07 -3.50 0.49
CA LEU A 69 -30.66 -4.58 -0.40
C LEU A 69 -31.08 -4.31 -1.86
N GLU A 70 -30.86 -3.08 -2.34
CA GLU A 70 -31.43 -2.58 -3.62
C GLU A 70 -31.07 -3.45 -4.84
N SER A 71 -29.98 -4.22 -4.78
CA SER A 71 -29.59 -5.16 -5.84
C SER A 71 -29.08 -6.48 -5.27
N PRO A 72 -29.12 -7.59 -6.05
CA PRO A 72 -28.62 -8.89 -5.61
C PRO A 72 -27.15 -8.88 -5.16
N ILE A 73 -26.34 -8.01 -5.77
CA ILE A 73 -24.93 -7.83 -5.39
C ILE A 73 -24.83 -7.18 -4.01
N LEU A 74 -25.62 -6.13 -3.74
CA LEU A 74 -25.66 -5.47 -2.44
C LEU A 74 -26.22 -6.39 -1.35
N GLU A 75 -27.24 -7.19 -1.68
CA GLU A 75 -27.78 -8.22 -0.80
C GLU A 75 -26.70 -9.22 -0.39
N PHE A 76 -25.99 -9.79 -1.37
CA PHE A 76 -24.89 -10.72 -1.12
C PHE A 76 -23.81 -10.07 -0.25
N LEU A 77 -23.38 -8.85 -0.60
CA LEU A 77 -22.37 -8.14 0.17
C LEU A 77 -22.83 -7.92 1.61
N GLN A 78 -24.03 -7.41 1.84
CA GLN A 78 -24.50 -7.12 3.19
C GLN A 78 -24.68 -8.39 4.03
N LEU A 79 -25.38 -9.40 3.51
CA LEU A 79 -25.77 -10.56 4.28
C LEU A 79 -24.64 -11.59 4.43
N LYS A 80 -23.74 -11.71 3.45
CA LYS A 80 -22.69 -12.74 3.44
C LYS A 80 -21.30 -12.21 3.72
N PHE A 81 -20.99 -11.00 3.25
CA PHE A 81 -19.65 -10.42 3.41
C PHE A 81 -19.57 -9.53 4.65
N PHE A 82 -20.38 -8.49 4.74
CA PHE A 82 -20.35 -7.53 5.86
C PHE A 82 -20.69 -8.17 7.21
N GLY A 83 -21.60 -9.14 7.24
CA GLY A 83 -21.91 -9.91 8.45
C GLY A 83 -20.71 -10.66 9.06
N GLN A 84 -19.63 -10.86 8.29
CA GLN A 84 -18.40 -11.52 8.74
C GLN A 84 -17.29 -10.53 9.12
N LEU A 85 -17.48 -9.23 8.87
CA LEU A 85 -16.48 -8.21 9.16
C LEU A 85 -16.57 -7.73 10.61
N GLY A 86 -15.43 -7.65 11.29
CA GLY A 86 -15.34 -7.07 12.62
C GLY A 86 -15.44 -5.54 12.63
N GLY A 87 -15.59 -4.96 13.83
CA GLY A 87 -15.70 -3.51 14.03
C GLY A 87 -14.48 -2.70 13.56
N GLU A 88 -13.32 -3.35 13.38
CA GLU A 88 -12.11 -2.80 12.78
C GLU A 88 -12.28 -2.30 11.35
N TYR A 89 -13.27 -2.80 10.60
CA TYR A 89 -13.52 -2.39 9.23
C TYR A 89 -14.54 -1.25 9.13
N LEU A 90 -15.46 -1.17 10.10
CA LEU A 90 -16.47 -0.10 10.18
C LEU A 90 -15.92 1.17 10.84
N GLY A 91 -15.04 1.03 11.82
CA GLY A 91 -14.44 2.16 12.55
C GLY A 91 -13.84 3.25 11.64
N PRO A 92 -12.96 2.91 10.68
CA PRO A 92 -12.38 3.91 9.78
C PRO A 92 -13.41 4.62 8.90
N GLN A 93 -14.47 3.94 8.48
CA GLN A 93 -15.53 4.54 7.65
C GLN A 93 -16.28 5.63 8.42
N LEU A 94 -16.57 5.41 9.70
CA LEU A 94 -17.18 6.41 10.59
C LEU A 94 -16.21 7.56 10.90
N ALA A 95 -14.91 7.27 10.98
CA ALA A 95 -13.90 8.29 11.20
C ALA A 95 -13.82 9.26 10.00
N VAL A 96 -13.92 8.77 8.76
CA VAL A 96 -13.82 9.61 7.54
C VAL A 96 -14.80 10.78 7.56
N SER A 97 -16.06 10.51 7.92
CA SER A 97 -17.09 11.55 7.99
C SER A 97 -16.84 12.54 9.13
N SER A 98 -16.23 12.08 10.22
CA SER A 98 -15.99 12.90 11.42
C SER A 98 -14.74 13.79 11.30
N THR A 99 -13.65 13.30 10.68
CA THR A 99 -12.36 14.02 10.64
C THR A 99 -12.34 15.27 9.76
N SER A 100 -13.33 15.41 8.88
CA SER A 100 -13.51 16.56 7.97
C SER A 100 -14.60 17.53 8.45
N ALA A 101 -15.00 17.43 9.72
CA ALA A 101 -15.97 18.35 10.32
C ALA A 101 -15.35 19.74 10.56
N HIS A 102 -16.20 20.77 10.56
CA HIS A 102 -15.81 22.16 10.84
C HIS A 102 -15.33 22.31 12.29
N THR A 103 -14.20 22.96 12.50
CA THR A 103 -13.68 23.32 13.83
C THR A 103 -13.96 24.79 14.10
N LEU A 104 -14.55 25.08 15.26
CA LEU A 104 -14.80 26.45 15.72
C LEU A 104 -13.47 27.19 15.95
N LYS A 105 -13.29 28.32 15.27
CA LYS A 105 -12.03 29.09 15.29
C LYS A 105 -11.91 30.00 16.51
N TYR A 106 -13.03 30.53 17.01
CA TYR A 106 -13.04 31.54 18.08
C TYR A 106 -13.31 30.97 19.47
N LEU A 107 -13.43 29.64 19.59
CA LEU A 107 -13.46 28.97 20.89
C LEU A 107 -12.08 28.41 21.23
N PRO A 108 -11.72 28.35 22.52
CA PRO A 108 -10.48 27.70 22.92
C PRO A 108 -10.46 26.26 22.42
N LYS A 109 -9.34 25.86 21.80
CA LYS A 109 -9.11 24.47 21.38
C LYS A 109 -9.26 23.59 22.63
N THR A 110 -10.34 22.81 22.70
CA THR A 110 -10.48 21.83 23.78
C THR A 110 -9.46 20.73 23.55
N TYR A 111 -8.67 20.38 24.59
CA TYR A 111 -7.84 19.19 24.52
C TYR A 111 -8.76 17.98 24.34
N ARG A 112 -8.76 17.40 23.13
CA ARG A 112 -9.57 16.23 22.82
C ARG A 112 -8.77 14.98 23.13
N ARG A 113 -9.23 14.20 24.10
CA ARG A 113 -8.80 12.83 24.32
C ARG A 113 -9.41 11.94 23.22
N GLY A 114 -8.87 12.04 22.01
CA GLY A 114 -9.34 11.33 20.82
C GLY A 114 -8.31 10.35 20.28
N VAL A 115 -8.77 9.26 19.69
CA VAL A 115 -7.90 8.28 19.03
C VAL A 115 -7.58 8.71 17.58
N VAL A 116 -8.38 9.61 17.01
CA VAL A 116 -8.26 10.08 15.62
C VAL A 116 -8.33 11.61 15.58
N PRO A 117 -7.23 12.31 15.21
CA PRO A 117 -7.23 13.76 15.08
C PRO A 117 -8.04 14.24 13.86
N LEU A 118 -8.49 15.49 13.89
CA LEU A 118 -9.12 16.16 12.75
C LEU A 118 -8.09 16.46 11.64
N ASP A 119 -8.56 16.74 10.43
CA ASP A 119 -7.68 17.10 9.30
C ASP A 119 -6.84 18.33 9.56
N GLU A 120 -7.40 19.32 10.25
CA GLU A 120 -6.72 20.57 10.58
C GLU A 120 -5.69 20.41 11.71
N GLU A 121 -5.74 19.28 12.44
CA GLU A 121 -4.85 19.00 13.57
C GLU A 121 -3.61 18.23 13.15
N ILE A 122 -3.60 17.58 11.98
CA ILE A 122 -2.51 16.71 11.53
C ILE A 122 -1.54 17.43 10.61
N LYS A 123 -0.29 16.95 10.59
CA LYS A 123 0.77 17.49 9.69
C LYS A 123 0.50 17.21 8.21
N ALA A 124 -0.13 16.08 7.92
CA ALA A 124 -0.47 15.70 6.55
C ALA A 124 -1.59 16.60 6.01
N ASN A 125 -1.57 16.87 4.70
CA ASN A 125 -2.64 17.57 4.01
C ASN A 125 -3.40 16.59 3.09
N PRO A 126 -4.29 15.74 3.64
CA PRO A 126 -4.96 14.70 2.87
C PRO A 126 -5.99 15.31 1.91
N HIS A 127 -5.88 14.99 0.63
CA HIS A 127 -6.87 15.36 -0.38
C HIS A 127 -6.89 14.33 -1.52
N ASP A 128 -7.97 14.33 -2.32
CA ASP A 128 -8.12 13.42 -3.46
C ASP A 128 -7.04 13.69 -4.52
N ARG A 129 -6.46 12.61 -5.05
CA ARG A 129 -5.54 12.69 -6.18
C ARG A 129 -6.32 13.00 -7.46
N ARG A 130 -5.82 13.93 -8.27
CA ARG A 130 -6.42 14.29 -9.56
C ARG A 130 -6.56 13.06 -10.47
N ALA A 131 -7.68 12.96 -11.19
CA ALA A 131 -7.98 11.84 -12.07
C ALA A 131 -6.92 11.68 -13.18
N ILE A 132 -6.48 12.79 -13.77
CA ILE A 132 -5.44 12.80 -14.82
C ILE A 132 -4.13 12.23 -14.29
N ALA A 133 -3.67 12.68 -13.12
CA ALA A 133 -2.43 12.16 -12.52
C ALA A 133 -2.54 10.66 -12.19
N THR A 134 -3.72 10.21 -11.75
CA THR A 134 -3.99 8.78 -11.52
C THR A 134 -3.90 7.99 -12.83
N ALA A 135 -4.53 8.49 -13.90
CA ALA A 135 -4.48 7.85 -15.23
C ALA A 135 -3.06 7.78 -15.79
N LEU A 136 -2.26 8.84 -15.65
CA LEU A 136 -0.86 8.86 -16.11
C LEU A 136 -0.02 7.80 -15.41
N TRP A 137 -0.06 7.72 -14.08
CA TRP A 137 0.71 6.72 -13.33
C TRP A 137 0.25 5.29 -13.60
N MET A 138 -1.06 5.05 -13.72
CA MET A 138 -1.57 3.75 -14.18
C MET A 138 -1.07 3.42 -15.59
N GLY A 139 -1.10 4.40 -16.50
CA GLY A 139 -0.61 4.24 -17.88
C GLY A 139 0.85 3.84 -17.92
N VAL A 140 1.72 4.46 -17.10
CA VAL A 140 3.13 4.07 -16.96
C VAL A 140 3.25 2.60 -16.53
N MET A 141 2.51 2.18 -15.50
CA MET A 141 2.55 0.80 -15.02
C MET A 141 2.06 -0.19 -16.09
N LEU A 142 0.92 0.08 -16.73
CA LEU A 142 0.36 -0.77 -17.77
C LEU A 142 1.26 -0.85 -19.01
N LEU A 143 1.96 0.24 -19.35
CA LEU A 143 2.96 0.24 -20.42
C LEU A 143 4.14 -0.67 -20.08
N ILE A 144 4.66 -0.61 -18.84
CA ILE A 144 5.72 -1.53 -18.38
C ILE A 144 5.25 -2.98 -18.48
N ALA A 145 4.01 -3.27 -18.04
CA ALA A 145 3.42 -4.61 -18.14
C ALA A 145 3.35 -5.11 -19.59
N LEU A 146 2.87 -4.24 -20.50
CA LEU A 146 2.74 -4.55 -21.92
C LEU A 146 4.11 -4.79 -22.58
N CYS A 147 5.07 -3.90 -22.37
CA CYS A 147 6.42 -4.02 -22.91
C CYS A 147 7.11 -5.30 -22.40
N GLY A 148 7.04 -5.57 -21.09
CA GLY A 148 7.59 -6.80 -20.51
C GLY A 148 6.96 -8.06 -21.09
N ARG A 149 5.64 -8.05 -21.33
CA ARG A 149 4.92 -9.17 -21.93
C ARG A 149 5.30 -9.40 -23.38
N LEU A 150 5.35 -8.34 -24.20
CA LEU A 150 5.69 -8.41 -25.61
C LEU A 150 7.14 -8.91 -25.79
N LEU A 151 8.07 -8.37 -25.01
CA LEU A 151 9.47 -8.77 -25.06
C LEU A 151 9.66 -10.22 -24.59
N SER A 152 8.93 -10.66 -23.54
CA SER A 152 8.92 -12.06 -23.11
C SER A 152 8.40 -13.00 -24.21
N ARG A 153 7.33 -12.62 -24.93
CA ARG A 153 6.80 -13.43 -26.06
C ARG A 153 7.82 -13.58 -27.17
N TYR A 154 8.47 -12.48 -27.52
CA TYR A 154 9.49 -12.47 -28.57
C TYR A 154 10.63 -13.43 -28.24
N LEU A 155 11.12 -13.44 -27.00
CA LEU A 155 12.26 -14.27 -26.60
C LEU A 155 11.94 -15.76 -26.42
N VAL A 156 10.70 -16.12 -26.09
CA VAL A 156 10.28 -17.54 -26.05
C VAL A 156 10.42 -18.22 -27.42
N LEU A 157 10.37 -17.45 -28.50
CA LEU A 157 10.52 -17.95 -29.87
C LEU A 157 11.99 -18.13 -30.30
N VAL A 158 12.95 -17.71 -29.46
CA VAL A 158 14.39 -17.77 -29.76
C VAL A 158 15.04 -18.90 -28.95
N PRO A 159 15.74 -19.87 -29.58
CA PRO A 159 16.45 -20.93 -28.86
C PRO A 159 17.53 -20.33 -27.95
N SER A 160 17.47 -20.65 -26.65
CA SER A 160 18.47 -20.19 -25.68
C SER A 160 19.58 -21.25 -25.51
N PRO A 161 20.87 -20.87 -25.59
CA PRO A 161 21.95 -21.78 -25.24
C PRO A 161 21.95 -22.07 -23.72
N HIS A 162 22.10 -23.33 -23.35
CA HIS A 162 22.27 -23.75 -21.96
C HIS A 162 23.49 -23.06 -21.34
N SER A 163 23.25 -22.10 -20.45
CA SER A 163 24.30 -21.37 -19.73
C SER A 163 23.98 -21.34 -18.23
N THR A 164 24.99 -21.16 -17.40
CA THR A 164 24.90 -21.11 -15.93
C THR A 164 24.38 -19.76 -15.40
N VAL A 165 24.48 -18.70 -16.22
CA VAL A 165 23.98 -17.35 -15.90
C VAL A 165 22.44 -17.29 -15.75
N PRO A 166 21.63 -17.94 -16.61
CA PRO A 166 20.19 -18.11 -16.42
C PRO A 166 19.77 -18.64 -15.04
N GLU A 167 20.49 -19.61 -14.48
CA GLU A 167 20.17 -20.20 -13.18
C GLU A 167 20.39 -19.20 -12.03
N ALA A 168 21.52 -18.48 -12.04
CA ALA A 168 21.79 -17.43 -11.06
C ALA A 168 20.73 -16.32 -11.11
N LEU A 169 20.28 -15.98 -12.31
CA LEU A 169 19.25 -14.97 -12.53
C LEU A 169 17.85 -15.44 -12.09
N ALA A 170 17.50 -16.70 -12.34
CA ALA A 170 16.27 -17.31 -11.84
C ALA A 170 16.21 -17.34 -10.30
N ASN A 171 17.31 -17.71 -9.64
CA ASN A 171 17.43 -17.68 -8.18
C ASN A 171 17.28 -16.26 -7.63
N TYR A 172 17.85 -15.27 -8.31
CA TYR A 172 17.71 -13.86 -7.93
C TYR A 172 16.28 -13.33 -8.12
N LEU A 173 15.60 -13.74 -9.20
CA LEU A 173 14.18 -13.43 -9.43
C LEU A 173 13.29 -14.02 -8.34
N PHE A 174 13.55 -15.25 -7.91
CA PHE A 174 12.86 -15.89 -6.79
C PHE A 174 12.98 -15.05 -5.51
N VAL A 175 14.19 -14.63 -5.14
CA VAL A 175 14.40 -13.77 -3.95
C VAL A 175 13.74 -12.40 -4.13
N THR A 176 13.77 -11.82 -5.33
CA THR A 176 13.07 -10.57 -5.61
C THR A 176 11.55 -10.71 -5.44
N ALA A 177 10.98 -11.85 -5.84
CA ALA A 177 9.56 -12.17 -5.63
C ALA A 177 9.19 -12.28 -4.15
N VAL A 178 10.11 -12.69 -3.26
CA VAL A 178 9.89 -12.66 -1.79
C VAL A 178 9.55 -11.23 -1.32
N SER A 179 10.26 -10.23 -1.83
CA SER A 179 10.00 -8.82 -1.49
C SER A 179 8.63 -8.35 -1.96
N ILE A 180 8.26 -8.73 -3.18
CA ILE A 180 6.96 -8.39 -3.79
C ILE A 180 5.81 -9.05 -3.01
N ASN A 181 5.95 -10.33 -2.68
CA ASN A 181 4.93 -11.06 -1.91
C ASN A 181 4.78 -10.52 -0.50
N GLY A 182 5.89 -10.14 0.15
CA GLY A 182 5.86 -9.51 1.46
C GLY A 182 5.06 -8.20 1.45
N LEU A 183 5.25 -7.37 0.41
CA LEU A 183 4.46 -6.17 0.19
C LEU A 183 2.98 -6.50 -0.01
N TRP A 184 2.65 -7.42 -0.93
CA TRP A 184 1.25 -7.78 -1.22
C TRP A 184 0.50 -8.28 0.01
N ILE A 185 1.16 -9.08 0.83
CA ILE A 185 0.56 -9.59 2.06
C ILE A 185 0.37 -8.46 3.08
N VAL A 186 1.36 -7.59 3.29
CA VAL A 186 1.17 -6.48 4.25
C VAL A 186 0.03 -5.56 3.82
N GLU A 187 -0.05 -5.24 2.52
CA GLU A 187 -1.14 -4.42 1.98
C GLU A 187 -2.51 -5.11 2.06
N SER A 188 -2.59 -6.43 1.87
CA SER A 188 -3.86 -7.14 1.95
C SER A 188 -4.50 -7.12 3.34
N TYR A 189 -3.71 -6.87 4.39
CA TYR A 189 -4.21 -6.72 5.77
C TYR A 189 -4.63 -5.28 6.11
N ARG A 190 -4.50 -4.32 5.19
CA ARG A 190 -4.87 -2.91 5.43
C ARG A 190 -6.38 -2.73 5.28
N SER A 191 -7.02 -2.12 6.28
CA SER A 191 -8.48 -1.89 6.25
C SER A 191 -8.90 -0.93 5.13
N SER A 192 -8.00 -0.06 4.66
CA SER A 192 -8.22 0.84 3.52
C SER A 192 -8.45 0.13 2.19
N LEU A 193 -8.02 -1.12 2.06
CA LEU A 193 -8.06 -1.88 0.81
C LEU A 193 -9.14 -2.98 0.80
N LEU A 194 -9.95 -3.09 1.85
CA LEU A 194 -10.92 -4.18 2.04
C LEU A 194 -11.92 -4.37 0.88
N PHE A 195 -12.37 -3.28 0.27
CA PHE A 195 -13.33 -3.30 -0.85
C PHE A 195 -12.67 -3.18 -2.23
N SER A 196 -11.37 -3.43 -2.30
CA SER A 196 -10.61 -3.44 -3.55
C SER A 196 -10.11 -4.86 -3.84
N PRO A 197 -9.80 -5.22 -5.09
CA PRO A 197 -9.17 -6.52 -5.40
C PRO A 197 -7.89 -6.80 -4.61
N LEU A 198 -7.28 -5.78 -4.00
CA LEU A 198 -6.05 -5.85 -3.20
C LEU A 198 -6.28 -6.37 -1.77
N PHE A 199 -7.53 -6.65 -1.38
CA PHE A 199 -7.86 -7.22 -0.06
C PHE A 199 -7.22 -8.60 0.20
N SER A 200 -6.75 -9.27 -0.85
CA SER A 200 -6.03 -10.55 -0.76
C SER A 200 -4.80 -10.55 -1.66
N ALA A 201 -3.68 -11.03 -1.12
CA ALA A 201 -2.45 -11.25 -1.88
C ALA A 201 -2.53 -12.51 -2.78
N ILE A 202 -3.36 -13.49 -2.41
CA ILE A 202 -3.38 -14.83 -3.02
C ILE A 202 -3.63 -14.78 -4.54
N PRO A 203 -4.63 -14.04 -5.06
CA PRO A 203 -4.87 -13.97 -6.50
C PRO A 203 -3.68 -13.42 -7.28
N PHE A 204 -2.96 -12.45 -6.72
CA PHE A 204 -1.78 -11.87 -7.36
C PHE A 204 -0.58 -12.80 -7.32
N ILE A 205 -0.38 -13.54 -6.22
CA ILE A 205 0.66 -14.57 -6.13
C ILE A 205 0.41 -15.66 -7.18
N ILE A 206 -0.82 -16.20 -7.23
CA ILE A 206 -1.19 -17.23 -8.21
C ILE A 206 -1.03 -16.69 -9.64
N ALA A 207 -1.57 -15.51 -9.94
CA ALA A 207 -1.43 -14.90 -11.24
C ALA A 207 0.04 -14.67 -11.61
N SER A 208 0.87 -14.24 -10.65
CA SER A 208 2.31 -14.03 -10.87
C SER A 208 3.04 -15.33 -11.18
N THR A 209 2.66 -16.45 -10.54
CA THR A 209 3.21 -17.77 -10.87
C THR A 209 2.74 -18.27 -12.24
N ALA A 210 1.49 -17.96 -12.64
CA ALA A 210 0.92 -18.43 -13.90
C ALA A 210 1.33 -17.60 -15.12
N PHE A 211 1.42 -16.28 -14.97
CA PHE A 211 1.62 -15.34 -16.08
C PHE A 211 2.95 -14.57 -16.00
N GLY A 212 3.70 -14.72 -14.91
CA GLY A 212 4.96 -14.04 -14.65
C GLY A 212 4.80 -12.72 -13.88
N GLY A 213 5.71 -12.49 -12.94
CA GLY A 213 5.72 -11.27 -12.11
C GLY A 213 5.93 -9.99 -12.91
N GLN A 214 6.62 -10.07 -14.05
CA GLN A 214 6.84 -8.94 -14.97
C GLN A 214 5.55 -8.33 -15.53
N MET A 215 4.45 -9.07 -15.53
CA MET A 215 3.14 -8.61 -15.97
C MET A 215 2.25 -8.26 -14.78
N ILE A 216 2.24 -9.12 -13.75
CA ILE A 216 1.29 -9.00 -12.64
C ILE A 216 1.66 -7.90 -11.65
N LEU A 217 2.95 -7.68 -11.38
CA LEU A 217 3.40 -6.61 -10.49
C LEU A 217 2.94 -5.22 -10.94
N PRO A 218 3.21 -4.77 -12.18
CA PRO A 218 2.73 -3.47 -12.63
C PRO A 218 1.20 -3.36 -12.65
N ILE A 219 0.47 -4.45 -12.95
CA ILE A 219 -1.00 -4.45 -12.86
C ILE A 219 -1.46 -4.23 -11.41
N TYR A 220 -0.86 -4.93 -10.45
CA TYR A 220 -1.13 -4.71 -9.02
C TYR A 220 -0.89 -3.25 -8.64
N PHE A 221 0.24 -2.68 -9.07
CA PHE A 221 0.56 -1.27 -8.84
C PHE A 221 -0.45 -0.31 -9.48
N ALA A 222 -0.90 -0.56 -10.71
CA ALA A 222 -1.94 0.24 -11.35
C ALA A 222 -3.26 0.20 -10.55
N LEU A 223 -3.67 -0.98 -10.07
CA LEU A 223 -4.84 -1.11 -9.20
C LEU A 223 -4.63 -0.36 -7.88
N HIS A 224 -3.47 -0.49 -7.24
CA HIS A 224 -3.15 0.23 -6.01
C HIS A 224 -3.21 1.75 -6.22
N ILE A 225 -2.65 2.26 -7.32
CA ILE A 225 -2.75 3.68 -7.71
C ILE A 225 -4.22 4.11 -7.79
N TYR A 226 -5.09 3.30 -8.41
CA TYR A 226 -6.52 3.62 -8.52
C TYR A 226 -7.24 3.65 -7.16
N PHE A 227 -7.08 2.61 -6.35
CA PHE A 227 -7.84 2.47 -5.10
C PHE A 227 -7.36 3.39 -3.98
N THR A 228 -6.10 3.83 -4.02
CA THR A 228 -5.53 4.76 -3.03
C THR A 228 -5.69 6.24 -3.36
N ARG A 229 -6.38 6.58 -4.46
CA ARG A 229 -6.55 7.97 -4.92
C ARG A 229 -7.33 8.87 -3.96
N LYS A 230 -8.09 8.29 -3.02
CA LYS A 230 -9.03 9.02 -2.16
C LYS A 230 -8.33 9.62 -0.95
N ARG A 231 -8.77 10.80 -0.52
CA ARG A 231 -8.37 11.49 0.72
C ARG A 231 -8.35 10.52 1.90
N SER A 232 -9.39 9.71 2.00
CA SER A 232 -9.58 8.75 3.08
C SER A 232 -8.40 7.81 3.27
N PHE A 233 -7.69 7.43 2.20
CA PHE A 233 -6.53 6.55 2.28
C PHE A 233 -5.39 7.10 3.16
N TYR A 234 -5.13 8.41 3.12
CA TYR A 234 -4.06 9.03 3.90
C TYR A 234 -4.49 9.34 5.32
N HIS A 235 -5.76 9.72 5.49
CA HIS A 235 -6.37 9.96 6.80
C HIS A 235 -7.89 9.87 6.67
N PRO A 236 -8.63 9.29 7.64
CA PRO A 236 -8.14 8.66 8.86
C PRO A 236 -7.97 7.16 8.71
N PHE A 237 -7.90 6.61 7.49
CA PHE A 237 -7.73 5.17 7.41
C PHE A 237 -6.43 4.74 8.10
N PRO A 238 -6.52 3.74 8.97
CA PRO A 238 -5.37 3.31 9.72
C PRO A 238 -4.37 2.65 8.80
N ARG A 239 -3.13 3.08 8.95
CA ARG A 239 -1.97 2.35 8.45
C ARG A 239 -1.84 1.00 9.15
N ALA A 240 -2.25 0.89 10.40
CA ALA A 240 -2.01 -0.29 11.21
C ALA A 240 -2.69 -1.55 10.63
N ILE A 241 -1.98 -2.67 10.68
CA ILE A 241 -2.55 -4.00 10.46
C ILE A 241 -2.82 -4.70 11.80
N ASN A 242 -3.55 -5.81 11.76
CA ASN A 242 -3.85 -6.57 12.96
C ASN A 242 -2.55 -7.04 13.67
N PRO A 243 -2.35 -6.74 14.98
CA PRO A 243 -1.11 -7.05 15.69
C PRO A 243 -0.71 -8.53 15.70
N TRP A 244 -1.65 -9.47 15.67
CA TRP A 244 -1.30 -10.90 15.60
C TRP A 244 -0.64 -11.22 14.25
N ALA A 245 -1.15 -10.66 13.16
CA ALA A 245 -0.62 -10.86 11.81
C ALA A 245 0.76 -10.21 11.70
N ALA A 246 0.90 -8.96 12.18
CA ALA A 246 2.18 -8.27 12.26
C ALA A 246 3.23 -9.10 13.01
N LYS A 247 2.88 -9.67 14.17
CA LYS A 247 3.76 -10.50 15.00
C LYS A 247 4.15 -11.82 14.31
N ALA A 248 3.24 -12.42 13.55
CA ALA A 248 3.46 -13.68 12.85
C ALA A 248 4.33 -13.52 11.59
N LEU A 249 4.28 -12.38 10.90
CA LEU A 249 4.94 -12.14 9.61
C LEU A 249 6.45 -12.49 9.58
N PRO A 250 7.32 -12.02 10.53
CA PRO A 250 8.74 -12.39 10.51
C PRO A 250 8.99 -13.89 10.61
N VAL A 251 8.20 -14.60 11.43
CA VAL A 251 8.33 -16.04 11.63
C VAL A 251 7.81 -16.81 10.42
N ALA A 252 6.66 -16.38 9.88
CA ALA A 252 6.10 -16.95 8.65
C ALA A 252 7.06 -16.80 7.46
N LEU A 253 7.77 -15.67 7.34
CA LEU A 253 8.80 -15.45 6.33
C LEU A 253 9.91 -16.51 6.42
N LEU A 254 10.45 -16.74 7.64
CA LEU A 254 11.50 -17.72 7.87
C LEU A 254 11.04 -19.13 7.55
N ILE A 255 9.91 -19.56 8.13
CA ILE A 255 9.38 -20.91 7.93
C ILE A 255 9.14 -21.19 6.44
N THR A 256 8.61 -20.20 5.72
CA THR A 256 8.25 -20.36 4.31
C THR A 256 9.48 -20.41 3.40
N TYR A 257 10.40 -19.45 3.54
CA TYR A 257 11.46 -19.29 2.54
C TYR A 257 12.81 -19.89 2.93
N MET A 258 13.07 -20.20 4.21
CA MET A 258 14.35 -20.80 4.62
C MET A 258 14.65 -22.11 3.88
N PRO A 259 13.70 -23.05 3.69
CA PRO A 259 13.99 -24.28 2.93
C PRO A 259 14.45 -24.01 1.50
N SER A 260 13.77 -23.11 0.78
CA SER A 260 14.12 -22.76 -0.60
C SER A 260 15.43 -21.96 -0.68
N ILE A 261 15.67 -21.04 0.26
CA ILE A 261 16.94 -20.30 0.33
C ILE A 261 18.09 -21.27 0.60
N PHE A 262 17.90 -22.23 1.51
CA PHE A 262 18.90 -23.27 1.77
C PHE A 262 19.17 -24.13 0.53
N GLN A 263 18.13 -24.52 -0.21
CA GLN A 263 18.27 -25.24 -1.49
C GLN A 263 19.03 -24.44 -2.56
N ILE A 264 18.85 -23.11 -2.60
CA ILE A 264 19.57 -22.23 -3.55
C ILE A 264 21.06 -22.12 -3.17
N LEU A 265 21.37 -22.14 -1.87
CA LEU A 265 22.74 -22.00 -1.37
C LEU A 265 23.53 -23.30 -1.37
N VAL A 266 22.87 -24.43 -1.15
CA VAL A 266 23.50 -25.76 -1.10
C VAL A 266 23.52 -26.37 -2.50
N PRO A 267 24.67 -26.85 -3.00
CA PRO A 267 24.72 -27.55 -4.28
C PRO A 267 23.72 -28.72 -4.33
N SER A 268 22.85 -28.71 -5.34
CA SER A 268 21.86 -29.80 -5.58
C SER A 268 22.52 -31.17 -5.78
N ARG A 269 23.83 -31.18 -6.12
CA ARG A 269 24.66 -32.37 -6.33
C ARG A 269 25.83 -32.42 -5.35
N TRP A 270 25.96 -33.52 -4.64
CA TRP A 270 27.11 -33.84 -3.80
C TRP A 270 27.59 -35.28 -4.08
N ASN A 271 28.83 -35.46 -4.53
CA ASN A 271 29.33 -36.78 -4.98
C ASN A 271 28.44 -37.45 -6.06
N GLY A 272 27.96 -36.68 -7.04
CA GLY A 272 27.22 -37.19 -8.20
C GLY A 272 25.78 -37.66 -7.95
N ARG A 273 25.30 -37.64 -6.69
CA ARG A 273 23.88 -37.89 -6.37
C ARG A 273 23.13 -36.57 -6.24
N GLU A 274 21.90 -36.56 -6.74
CA GLU A 274 20.94 -35.47 -6.56
C GLU A 274 20.18 -35.73 -5.25
N TYR A 275 20.35 -34.87 -4.23
CA TYR A 275 19.74 -35.07 -2.91
C TYR A 275 18.41 -34.34 -2.76
N LEU A 276 18.19 -33.32 -3.59
CA LEU A 276 17.03 -32.46 -3.54
C LEU A 276 16.53 -32.25 -4.97
N PRO A 277 15.31 -32.69 -5.31
CA PRO A 277 14.77 -32.52 -6.65
C PRO A 277 14.63 -31.03 -6.96
N ASN A 278 15.41 -30.53 -7.92
CA ASN A 278 15.42 -29.13 -8.28
C ASN A 278 14.25 -28.83 -9.25
N SER A 279 13.01 -28.91 -8.75
CA SER A 279 11.84 -28.58 -9.58
C SER A 279 11.58 -27.07 -9.52
N ALA A 280 11.62 -26.40 -10.67
CA ALA A 280 11.26 -24.99 -10.80
C ALA A 280 9.82 -24.70 -10.31
N TRP A 281 8.96 -25.72 -10.37
CA TRP A 281 7.62 -25.70 -9.80
C TRP A 281 7.62 -25.61 -8.27
N GLY A 282 8.48 -26.38 -7.59
CA GLY A 282 8.63 -26.34 -6.13
C GLY A 282 8.98 -24.94 -5.62
N HIS A 283 9.90 -24.25 -6.28
CA HIS A 283 10.27 -22.87 -5.92
C HIS A 283 9.11 -21.89 -6.11
N SER A 284 8.38 -22.00 -7.22
CA SER A 284 7.23 -21.12 -7.49
C SER A 284 6.08 -21.33 -6.50
N MET A 285 5.82 -22.57 -6.07
CA MET A 285 4.75 -22.90 -5.12
C MET A 285 5.02 -22.41 -3.69
N VAL A 286 6.30 -22.23 -3.31
CA VAL A 286 6.66 -21.71 -1.97
C VAL A 286 6.12 -20.30 -1.75
N HIS A 287 5.95 -19.51 -2.81
CA HIS A 287 5.33 -18.19 -2.69
C HIS A 287 3.87 -18.24 -2.21
N ILE A 288 3.12 -19.29 -2.58
CA ILE A 288 1.74 -19.51 -2.14
C ILE A 288 1.70 -20.01 -0.68
N ALA A 289 2.78 -20.62 -0.20
CA ALA A 289 2.85 -21.09 1.18
C ALA A 289 2.90 -19.94 2.21
N LEU A 290 3.38 -18.74 1.86
CA LEU A 290 3.47 -17.62 2.81
C LEU A 290 2.11 -17.15 3.37
N PRO A 291 1.08 -16.87 2.55
CA PRO A 291 -0.24 -16.54 3.11
C PRO A 291 -0.85 -17.70 3.91
N ILE A 292 -0.53 -18.95 3.57
CA ILE A 292 -1.00 -20.15 4.30
C ILE A 292 -0.32 -20.23 5.66
N THR A 293 1.01 -20.11 5.74
CA THR A 293 1.77 -20.14 7.00
C THR A 293 1.36 -18.97 7.91
N LEU A 294 1.10 -17.80 7.34
CA LEU A 294 0.55 -16.66 8.09
C LEU A 294 -0.85 -16.97 8.65
N HIS A 295 -1.72 -17.62 7.86
CA HIS A 295 -3.04 -18.02 8.32
C HIS A 295 -2.97 -19.06 9.44
N ILE A 296 -2.08 -20.05 9.35
CA ILE A 296 -1.80 -21.00 10.43
C ILE A 296 -1.28 -20.27 11.67
N GLY A 297 -0.43 -19.25 11.49
CA GLY A 297 0.07 -18.39 12.56
C GLY A 297 -1.04 -17.72 13.38
N LYS A 298 -2.21 -17.49 12.79
CA LYS A 298 -3.40 -16.99 13.52
C LYS A 298 -3.73 -17.88 14.73
N LEU A 299 -3.63 -19.21 14.61
CA LEU A 299 -3.93 -20.15 15.69
C LEU A 299 -3.01 -19.98 16.91
N PHE A 300 -1.76 -19.58 16.68
CA PHE A 300 -0.75 -19.42 17.74
C PHE A 300 -0.68 -18.00 18.29
N TYR A 301 -0.84 -16.99 17.44
CA TYR A 301 -0.65 -15.58 17.80
C TYR A 301 -1.94 -14.86 18.20
N GLN A 302 -3.11 -15.39 17.85
CA GLN A 302 -4.39 -14.85 18.32
C GLN A 302 -4.76 -15.36 19.71
N THR A 303 -4.34 -16.59 20.04
CA THR A 303 -4.59 -17.22 21.36
C THR A 303 -3.77 -16.49 22.43
N GLY A 304 -4.46 -15.85 23.38
CA GLY A 304 -3.83 -15.04 24.44
C GLY A 304 -3.57 -13.57 24.08
N ALA A 305 -4.02 -13.08 22.92
CA ALA A 305 -3.93 -11.66 22.59
C ALA A 305 -4.88 -10.85 23.49
N THR A 306 -4.36 -9.83 24.18
CA THR A 306 -5.17 -8.84 24.92
C THR A 306 -6.26 -8.27 24.01
N LYS A 307 -7.52 -8.29 24.46
CA LYS A 307 -8.63 -7.63 23.76
C LYS A 307 -8.32 -6.14 23.62
N LEU A 308 -7.99 -5.73 22.40
CA LEU A 308 -7.77 -4.34 22.03
C LEU A 308 -9.12 -3.66 21.81
N THR A 309 -9.24 -2.41 22.22
CA THR A 309 -10.35 -1.56 21.74
C THR A 309 -10.20 -1.31 20.24
N VAL A 310 -11.30 -1.06 19.52
CA VAL A 310 -11.26 -0.75 18.07
C VAL A 310 -10.31 0.40 17.78
N GLY A 311 -10.32 1.45 18.60
CA GLY A 311 -9.38 2.57 18.47
C GLY A 311 -7.92 2.14 18.60
N GLN A 312 -7.58 1.32 19.60
CA GLN A 312 -6.22 0.80 19.76
C GLN A 312 -5.84 -0.24 18.69
N LEU A 313 -6.80 -0.91 18.05
CA LEU A 313 -6.51 -1.83 16.96
C LEU A 313 -6.14 -1.07 15.68
N LEU A 314 -6.85 0.03 15.41
CA LEU A 314 -6.71 0.82 14.19
C LEU A 314 -5.59 1.87 14.30
N TYR A 315 -5.47 2.57 15.41
CA TYR A 315 -4.60 3.76 15.50
C TYR A 315 -3.37 3.58 16.40
N SER A 316 -3.04 2.35 16.75
CA SER A 316 -1.83 2.01 17.51
C SER A 316 -0.60 1.84 16.61
N THR A 317 0.58 1.95 17.20
CA THR A 317 1.89 1.66 16.58
C THR A 317 2.43 0.27 16.94
N ARG A 318 1.62 -0.59 17.60
CA ARG A 318 2.03 -1.93 18.06
C ARG A 318 2.53 -2.86 16.95
N ASP A 319 2.03 -2.68 15.73
CA ASP A 319 2.41 -3.44 14.54
C ASP A 319 3.78 -3.01 13.98
N MET A 320 4.14 -1.73 14.09
CA MET A 320 5.34 -1.14 13.49
C MET A 320 6.62 -1.89 13.81
N LYS A 321 6.82 -2.31 15.06
CA LYS A 321 8.05 -3.00 15.46
C LYS A 321 8.21 -4.33 14.73
N TYR A 322 7.11 -5.03 14.47
CA TYR A 322 7.15 -6.32 13.78
C TYR A 322 7.25 -6.14 12.27
N LEU A 323 6.52 -5.17 11.70
CA LEU A 323 6.66 -4.79 10.29
C LEU A 323 8.08 -4.32 9.96
N SER A 324 8.68 -3.53 10.84
CA SER A 324 10.08 -3.07 10.72
C SER A 324 11.06 -4.26 10.72
N ARG A 325 10.81 -5.29 11.53
CA ARG A 325 11.63 -6.52 11.52
C ARG A 325 11.40 -7.32 10.24
N PHE A 326 10.15 -7.50 9.83
CA PHE A 326 9.78 -8.22 8.62
C PHE A 326 10.43 -7.62 7.37
N PHE A 327 10.24 -6.31 7.13
CA PHE A 327 10.88 -5.64 6.00
C PHE A 327 12.40 -5.57 6.13
N GLY A 328 12.94 -5.43 7.35
CA GLY A 328 14.38 -5.52 7.59
C GLY A 328 14.98 -6.87 7.18
N MET A 329 14.29 -7.98 7.45
CA MET A 329 14.70 -9.31 7.03
C MET A 329 14.65 -9.48 5.51
N ILE A 330 13.59 -8.99 4.86
CA ILE A 330 13.46 -8.99 3.39
C ILE A 330 14.58 -8.16 2.75
N LEU A 331 14.91 -7.01 3.33
CA LEU A 331 15.99 -6.13 2.89
C LEU A 331 17.33 -6.86 2.92
N VAL A 332 17.70 -7.45 4.07
CA VAL A 332 18.96 -8.21 4.21
C VAL A 332 19.02 -9.37 3.23
N LEU A 333 17.94 -10.15 3.12
CA LEU A 333 17.87 -11.28 2.20
C LEU A 333 18.06 -10.83 0.74
N SER A 334 17.35 -9.78 0.32
CA SER A 334 17.38 -9.29 -1.06
C SER A 334 18.72 -8.67 -1.42
N SER A 335 19.32 -7.89 -0.51
CA SER A 335 20.66 -7.33 -0.71
C SER A 335 21.74 -8.40 -0.78
N THR A 336 21.64 -9.44 0.06
CA THR A 336 22.57 -10.58 0.01
C THR A 336 22.48 -11.29 -1.34
N ALA A 337 21.27 -11.60 -1.81
CA ALA A 337 21.07 -12.22 -3.11
C ALA A 337 21.57 -11.35 -4.27
N HIS A 338 21.44 -10.02 -4.16
CA HIS A 338 21.94 -9.08 -5.15
C HIS A 338 23.48 -9.11 -5.24
N LEU A 339 24.17 -9.05 -4.09
CA LEU A 339 25.62 -9.14 -4.04
C LEU A 339 26.13 -10.50 -4.54
N MET A 340 25.42 -11.59 -4.25
CA MET A 340 25.75 -12.91 -4.79
C MET A 340 25.60 -12.97 -6.32
N LEU A 341 24.55 -12.36 -6.88
CA LEU A 341 24.39 -12.26 -8.33
C LEU A 341 25.54 -11.47 -8.96
N ILE A 342 25.86 -10.29 -8.43
CA ILE A 342 26.97 -9.45 -8.92
C ILE A 342 28.29 -10.22 -8.84
N SER A 343 28.58 -10.87 -7.71
CA SER A 343 29.79 -11.68 -7.54
C SER A 343 29.89 -12.80 -8.58
N ARG A 344 28.78 -13.50 -8.86
CA ARG A 344 28.74 -14.53 -9.91
C ARG A 344 28.97 -13.91 -11.29
N LEU A 345 28.32 -12.80 -11.63
CA LEU A 345 28.50 -12.11 -12.91
C LEU A 345 29.96 -11.65 -13.12
N ILE A 346 30.62 -11.15 -12.07
CA ILE A 346 32.05 -10.78 -12.11
C ILE A 346 32.94 -12.02 -12.26
N SER A 347 32.63 -13.10 -11.55
CA SER A 347 33.41 -14.35 -11.62
C SER A 347 33.32 -15.01 -12.99
N TYR A 348 32.23 -14.78 -13.72
CA TYR A 348 32.06 -15.23 -15.10
C TYR A 348 32.58 -14.23 -16.14
N ALA A 349 33.19 -13.11 -15.75
CA ALA A 349 33.61 -12.03 -16.65
C ALA A 349 34.77 -12.38 -17.61
N ASP A 350 35.06 -13.66 -17.84
CA ASP A 350 35.68 -14.08 -19.09
C ASP A 350 34.81 -13.59 -20.25
N TYR A 351 35.46 -13.11 -21.32
CA TYR A 351 34.87 -12.39 -22.45
C TYR A 351 33.61 -13.07 -23.06
N ALA A 352 33.47 -14.39 -22.87
CA ALA A 352 32.34 -15.20 -23.32
C ALA A 352 31.04 -15.03 -22.49
N ALA A 353 31.08 -14.87 -21.17
CA ALA A 353 29.84 -14.78 -20.37
C ALA A 353 29.23 -13.37 -20.41
N PHE A 354 30.06 -12.33 -20.55
CA PHE A 354 29.57 -10.98 -20.84
C PHE A 354 28.92 -10.91 -22.23
N LYS A 355 29.41 -11.71 -23.19
CA LYS A 355 28.77 -11.92 -24.50
C LYS A 355 27.46 -12.71 -24.39
N ALA A 356 27.34 -13.64 -23.44
CA ALA A 356 26.09 -14.33 -23.13
C ALA A 356 25.03 -13.39 -22.52
N LEU A 357 25.42 -12.36 -21.76
CA LEU A 357 24.52 -11.30 -21.30
C LEU A 357 23.95 -10.44 -22.45
N LYS A 358 24.64 -10.41 -23.60
CA LYS A 358 24.13 -9.77 -24.84
C LYS A 358 23.09 -10.62 -25.55
N VAL A 359 22.97 -11.92 -25.22
CA VAL A 359 21.89 -12.76 -25.72
C VAL A 359 20.68 -12.52 -24.83
N PRO A 360 19.61 -11.92 -25.34
CA PRO A 360 18.45 -11.62 -24.51
C PRO A 360 17.81 -12.94 -24.04
N CYS A 361 17.78 -13.15 -22.72
CA CYS A 361 17.09 -14.28 -22.10
C CYS A 361 15.81 -13.82 -21.37
N LEU A 362 14.90 -14.77 -21.16
CA LEU A 362 13.60 -14.49 -20.54
C LEU A 362 13.75 -13.91 -19.13
N GLU A 363 14.66 -14.46 -18.33
CA GLU A 363 14.93 -14.06 -16.96
C GLU A 363 15.45 -12.62 -16.89
N LEU A 364 16.26 -12.19 -17.87
CA LEU A 364 16.75 -10.80 -17.94
C LEU A 364 15.62 -9.82 -18.23
N VAL A 365 14.70 -10.18 -19.13
CA VAL A 365 13.52 -9.37 -19.41
C VAL A 365 12.62 -9.26 -18.18
N GLN A 366 12.43 -10.37 -17.47
CA GLN A 366 11.68 -10.37 -16.22
C GLN A 366 12.33 -9.44 -15.19
N LEU A 367 13.65 -9.54 -15.01
CA LEU A 367 14.38 -8.71 -14.06
C LEU A 367 14.27 -7.23 -14.43
N VAL A 368 14.49 -6.87 -15.70
CA VAL A 368 14.42 -5.48 -16.17
C VAL A 368 13.00 -4.92 -15.98
N SER A 369 11.97 -5.67 -16.35
CA SER A 369 10.57 -5.24 -16.18
C SER A 369 10.19 -5.07 -14.70
N LEU A 370 10.58 -6.01 -13.84
CA LEU A 370 10.35 -5.92 -12.39
C LEU A 370 11.09 -4.72 -11.78
N THR A 371 12.35 -4.52 -12.17
CA THR A 371 13.15 -3.39 -11.71
C THR A 371 12.53 -2.06 -12.16
N ALA A 372 12.12 -1.96 -13.43
CA ALA A 372 11.42 -0.78 -13.95
C ALA A 372 10.11 -0.51 -13.20
N SER A 373 9.32 -1.56 -12.93
CA SER A 373 8.08 -1.47 -12.14
C SER A 373 8.35 -0.97 -10.73
N ILE A 374 9.37 -1.50 -10.05
CA ILE A 374 9.73 -1.09 -8.68
C ILE A 374 10.24 0.35 -8.66
N VAL A 375 11.11 0.75 -9.59
CA VAL A 375 11.61 2.13 -9.67
C VAL A 375 10.46 3.11 -9.94
N ALA A 376 9.60 2.81 -10.92
CA ALA A 376 8.42 3.62 -11.21
C ALA A 376 7.50 3.72 -9.98
N TRP A 377 7.36 2.61 -9.24
CA TRP A 377 6.55 2.56 -8.04
C TRP A 377 7.12 3.40 -6.89
N CYS A 378 8.44 3.36 -6.71
CA CYS A 378 9.13 4.19 -5.72
C CYS A 378 8.91 5.67 -6.02
N CYS A 379 9.04 6.06 -7.28
CA CYS A 379 8.80 7.43 -7.73
C CYS A 379 7.37 7.87 -7.50
N PHE A 380 6.40 7.03 -7.88
CA PHE A 380 4.99 7.27 -7.64
C PHE A 380 4.71 7.49 -6.14
N THR A 381 5.18 6.57 -5.29
CA THR A 381 4.92 6.61 -3.84
C THR A 381 5.40 7.92 -3.22
N ILE A 382 6.61 8.35 -3.58
CA ILE A 382 7.21 9.56 -3.02
C ILE A 382 6.54 10.81 -3.54
N TRP A 383 6.27 10.87 -4.85
CA TRP A 383 5.49 11.95 -5.44
C TRP A 383 4.12 12.07 -4.76
N ASP A 384 3.46 10.95 -4.51
CA ASP A 384 2.13 10.90 -3.92
C ASP A 384 2.13 11.27 -2.43
N MET A 385 3.18 10.93 -1.69
CA MET A 385 3.38 11.35 -0.31
C MET A 385 3.74 12.84 -0.19
N ARG A 386 4.58 13.36 -1.09
CA ARG A 386 4.91 14.79 -1.15
C ARG A 386 3.66 15.63 -1.42
N ARG A 387 2.79 15.16 -2.31
CA ARG A 387 1.52 15.81 -2.63
C ARG A 387 0.69 16.09 -1.39
N VAL A 388 0.64 15.16 -0.43
CA VAL A 388 -0.12 15.30 0.82
C VAL A 388 0.73 15.78 2.01
N ASN A 389 1.86 16.45 1.74
CA ASN A 389 2.74 17.03 2.74
C ASN A 389 3.31 16.03 3.77
N LEU A 390 3.44 14.75 3.41
CA LEU A 390 4.06 13.73 4.27
C LEU A 390 5.59 13.70 4.15
N THR A 391 6.15 14.30 3.10
CA THR A 391 7.59 14.38 2.90
C THR A 391 7.96 15.64 2.13
N THR A 392 9.14 16.18 2.42
CA THR A 392 9.74 17.32 1.70
C THR A 392 10.72 16.90 0.62
N HIS A 393 11.06 15.60 0.55
CA HIS A 393 12.03 15.09 -0.42
C HIS A 393 11.56 15.32 -1.85
N SER A 394 12.46 15.83 -2.70
CA SER A 394 12.12 16.04 -4.11
C SER A 394 12.03 14.69 -4.83
N PRO A 395 11.00 14.45 -5.67
CA PRO A 395 10.85 13.18 -6.39
C PRO A 395 12.05 12.83 -7.28
N LEU A 396 12.75 13.85 -7.80
CA LEU A 396 13.96 13.64 -8.62
C LEU A 396 15.15 13.13 -7.81
N VAL A 397 15.40 13.72 -6.63
CA VAL A 397 16.48 13.25 -5.76
C VAL A 397 16.22 11.81 -5.33
N VAL A 398 14.97 11.47 -5.01
CA VAL A 398 14.68 10.10 -4.60
C VAL A 398 14.53 9.13 -5.78
N LEU A 399 14.14 9.58 -6.98
CA LEU A 399 14.25 8.77 -8.19
C LEU A 399 15.71 8.36 -8.41
N PHE A 400 16.63 9.33 -8.39
CA PHE A 400 18.05 9.07 -8.56
C PHE A 400 18.62 8.21 -7.44
N GLY A 401 18.27 8.53 -6.18
CA GLY A 401 18.64 7.72 -5.01
C GLY A 401 18.11 6.29 -5.07
N SER A 402 16.87 6.09 -5.49
CA SER A 402 16.25 4.75 -5.66
C SER A 402 16.91 3.99 -6.80
N PHE A 403 17.26 4.66 -7.89
CA PHE A 403 17.97 4.05 -9.01
C PHE A 403 19.37 3.58 -8.59
N ILE A 404 20.15 4.44 -7.91
CA ILE A 404 21.45 4.06 -7.34
C ILE A 404 21.29 2.91 -6.34
N ALA A 405 20.31 3.00 -5.44
CA ALA A 405 20.07 1.96 -4.45
C ALA A 405 19.67 0.63 -5.10
N CYS A 406 18.92 0.64 -6.22
CA CYS A 406 18.60 -0.58 -6.98
C CYS A 406 19.85 -1.22 -7.59
N ILE A 407 20.85 -0.43 -7.99
CA ILE A 407 22.13 -0.92 -8.52
C ILE A 407 23.02 -1.48 -7.39
N LEU A 408 22.99 -0.88 -6.21
CA LEU A 408 23.87 -1.27 -5.10
C LEU A 408 23.30 -2.39 -4.23
N LEU A 409 21.99 -2.33 -3.95
CA LEU A 409 21.31 -3.21 -2.98
C LEU A 409 20.30 -4.14 -3.65
N GLY A 410 19.95 -3.91 -4.91
CA GLY A 410 18.93 -4.64 -5.63
C GLY A 410 17.51 -4.08 -5.45
N PRO A 411 16.64 -4.16 -6.47
CA PRO A 411 15.27 -3.65 -6.43
C PRO A 411 14.40 -4.23 -5.29
N GLY A 412 14.56 -5.50 -4.92
CA GLY A 412 13.79 -6.10 -3.82
C GLY A 412 14.09 -5.43 -2.47
N ALA A 413 15.36 -5.12 -2.20
CA ALA A 413 15.77 -4.44 -0.98
C ALA A 413 15.28 -2.99 -0.94
N VAL A 414 15.35 -2.27 -2.07
CA VAL A 414 14.82 -0.90 -2.20
C VAL A 414 13.32 -0.88 -1.92
N LEU A 415 12.57 -1.84 -2.47
CA LEU A 415 11.13 -1.95 -2.24
C LEU A 415 10.80 -2.12 -0.75
N ALA A 416 11.51 -3.01 -0.06
CA ALA A 416 11.32 -3.26 1.37
C ALA A 416 11.68 -2.04 2.22
N ALA A 417 12.81 -1.39 1.92
CA ALA A 417 13.26 -0.17 2.59
C ALA A 417 12.25 0.97 2.44
N LEU A 418 11.75 1.18 1.22
CA LEU A 418 10.75 2.21 0.94
C LEU A 418 9.45 1.94 1.68
N TRP A 419 8.98 0.69 1.75
CA TRP A 419 7.74 0.37 2.47
C TRP A 419 7.85 0.67 3.95
N GLN A 420 8.97 0.30 4.55
CA GLN A 420 9.26 0.59 5.95
C GLN A 420 9.32 2.09 6.21
N TRP A 421 9.92 2.87 5.31
CA TRP A 421 9.94 4.33 5.38
C TRP A 421 8.54 4.94 5.23
N ARG A 422 7.79 4.55 4.20
CA ARG A 422 6.42 5.02 3.94
C ARG A 422 5.53 4.85 5.16
N ASP A 423 5.58 3.68 5.80
CA ASP A 423 4.77 3.40 6.99
C ASP A 423 5.11 4.32 8.17
N ARG A 424 6.39 4.73 8.32
CA ARG A 424 6.81 5.68 9.36
C ARG A 424 6.33 7.09 9.06
N GLU A 425 6.39 7.52 7.81
CA GLU A 425 5.92 8.85 7.41
C GLU A 425 4.39 8.98 7.52
N LEU A 426 3.63 7.95 7.12
CA LEU A 426 2.17 7.92 7.33
C LEU A 426 1.82 8.04 8.82
N GLU A 427 2.61 7.43 9.69
CA GLU A 427 2.44 7.55 11.14
C GLU A 427 2.83 8.92 11.68
N HIS A 428 3.91 9.50 11.16
CA HIS A 428 4.37 10.81 11.59
C HIS A 428 3.37 11.89 11.16
N GLY A 429 2.87 11.80 9.93
CA GLY A 429 1.96 12.76 9.33
C GLY A 429 0.59 12.84 10.00
N ARG A 430 0.14 11.75 10.64
CA ARG A 430 -1.14 11.74 11.39
C ARG A 430 -1.01 12.20 12.83
N LYS A 431 0.19 12.46 13.34
CA LYS A 431 0.34 13.00 14.70
C LYS A 431 -0.13 14.45 14.72
N PRO A 432 -0.80 14.88 15.80
CA PRO A 432 -1.19 16.27 15.92
C PRO A 432 0.04 17.18 15.88
N GLU A 433 -0.08 18.31 15.20
CA GLU A 433 0.88 19.40 15.30
C GLU A 433 0.75 19.97 16.71
N ILE A 434 1.72 19.65 17.57
CA ILE A 434 1.80 20.25 18.90
C ILE A 434 2.48 21.59 18.68
N ASP A 435 1.68 22.66 18.69
CA ASP A 435 2.13 24.06 18.65
C ASP A 435 3.09 24.36 19.81
#